data_AF-A0A946AHZ0-F1
#
_entry.id   AF-A0A946AHZ0-F1
#
_cell.length_a   1.000
_cell.length_b   1.000
_cell.length_c   1.000
_cell.angle_alpha   90.00
_cell.angle_beta   90.00
_cell.angle_gamma   90.00
#
_symmetry.space_group_name_H-M   'P 1'
#
loop_
_entity.id
_entity.type
_entity.pdbx_description
1 polymer ?
#
loop_
_entity_poly.entity_id
_entity_poly.type
_entity_poly.pdbx_seq_one_letter_code
_entity_poly.pdbx_strand_id
1 'polypeptide(L)' 'MNASANLYSLIETAKANGLKLYAYLRYPFTELPKAETVDAIEALLPGKLDVDQIKIG' A
#
# COMPACT_ATOMS: atom_id res chain seq x y z
N MET A 1 -14.56 10.62 -10.63
CA MET A 1 -14.05 9.47 -11.42
C MET A 1 -12.59 9.09 -11.11
N ASN A 2 -11.85 9.82 -10.26
CA ASN A 2 -10.40 9.62 -10.11
C ASN A 2 -9.99 8.61 -9.03
N ALA A 3 -10.81 8.40 -8.00
CA ALA A 3 -10.50 7.47 -6.92
C ALA A 3 -10.37 6.01 -7.41
N SER A 4 -11.23 5.60 -8.35
CA SER A 4 -11.16 4.26 -8.97
C SER A 4 -9.94 4.08 -9.87
N ALA A 5 -9.54 5.13 -10.61
CA ALA A 5 -8.33 5.11 -11.43
C ALA A 5 -7.06 5.05 -10.57
N ASN A 6 -7.00 5.83 -9.49
CA ASN A 6 -5.88 5.81 -8.56
C ASN A 6 -5.76 4.46 -7.85
N LEU A 7 -6.89 3.89 -7.41
CA LEU A 7 -6.91 2.56 -6.81
C LEU A 7 -6.44 1.49 -7.81
N TYR A 8 -6.87 1.56 -9.06
CA TYR A 8 -6.41 0.65 -10.10
C TYR A 8 -4.89 0.73 -10.32
N SER A 9 -4.34 1.94 -10.43
CA SER A 9 -2.89 2.14 -10.55
C SER A 9 -2.12 1.57 -9.36
N LEU A 10 -2.64 1.71 -8.13
CA LEU A 10 -2.03 1.13 -6.93
C LEU A 10 -2.06 -0.41 -6.96
N ILE A 11 -3.16 -1.00 -7.42
CA ILE A 11 -3.30 -2.46 -7.58
C ILE A 11 -2.26 -3.01 -8.56
N GLU A 12 -2.15 -2.38 -9.73
CA GLU A 12 -1.17 -2.80 -10.75
C GLU A 12 0.26 -2.62 -10.26
N THR A 13 0.55 -1.53 -9.54
CA THR A 13 1.87 -1.30 -8.93
C THR A 13 2.19 -2.34 -7.85
N ALA A 14 1.22 -2.71 -7.01
CA ALA A 14 1.41 -3.74 -5.99
C ALA A 14 1.71 -5.11 -6.62
N LYS A 15 1.00 -5.47 -7.69
CA LYS A 15 1.27 -6.70 -8.47
C LYS A 15 2.67 -6.70 -9.06
N ALA A 16 3.09 -5.58 -9.65
CA ALA A 16 4.43 -5.44 -10.23
C ALA A 16 5.55 -5.61 -9.18
N ASN A 17 5.29 -5.26 -7.92
CA ASN A 17 6.19 -5.49 -6.79
C ASN A 17 6.03 -6.87 -6.12
N GLY A 18 5.25 -7.78 -6.70
CA GLY A 18 5.05 -9.13 -6.15
C GLY A 18 4.21 -9.18 -4.87
N LEU A 19 3.53 -8.09 -4.51
CA LEU A 19 2.72 -8.01 -3.30
C LEU A 19 1.37 -8.71 -3.51
N LYS A 20 0.95 -9.51 -2.53
CA LYS A 20 -0.41 -10.05 -2.50
C LYS A 20 -1.40 -8.92 -2.28
N LEU A 21 -2.33 -8.73 -3.21
CA LEU A 21 -3.25 -7.60 -3.22
C LEU A 21 -4.01 -7.42 -1.89
N TYR A 22 -4.54 -8.49 -1.32
CA TYR A 22 -5.27 -8.41 -0.05
C TYR A 22 -4.38 -7.94 1.11
N ALA A 23 -3.15 -8.47 1.20
CA ALA A 23 -2.19 -8.06 2.23
C ALA A 23 -1.76 -6.60 2.03
N TYR A 24 -1.50 -6.20 0.78
CA TYR A 24 -1.18 -4.83 0.43
C TYR A 24 -2.33 -3.86 0.67
N LEU A 25 -3.61 -4.22 0.51
CA LEU A 25 -4.70 -3.29 0.82
C LEU A 25 -4.92 -3.19 2.33
N ARG A 26 -4.85 -4.31 3.05
CA ARG A 26 -5.06 -4.34 4.51
C ARG A 26 -4.03 -3.49 5.26
N TYR A 27 -2.77 -3.54 4.85
CA TYR A 27 -1.66 -2.93 5.59
C TYR A 27 -1.72 -1.38 5.61
N PRO A 28 -1.74 -0.64 4.48
CA PRO A 28 -1.94 0.80 4.45
C PRO A 28 -3.22 1.24 5.14
N PHE A 29 -4.35 0.54 4.98
CA PHE A 29 -5.58 0.94 5.69
C PHE A 29 -5.47 0.80 7.22
N THR A 30 -4.56 -0.04 7.72
CA THR A 30 -4.30 -0.20 9.16
C THR A 30 -3.27 0.82 9.67
N GLU A 31 -2.27 1.15 8.85
CA GLU A 31 -1.17 2.04 9.25
C GLU A 31 -1.41 3.52 8.91
N LEU A 32 -2.22 3.82 7.89
CA LEU A 32 -2.52 5.19 7.46
C LEU A 32 -3.12 6.05 8.59
N PRO A 33 -4.03 5.55 9.45
CA PRO A 33 -4.51 6.34 10.60
C PRO A 33 -3.43 6.67 11.64
N LYS A 34 -2.30 5.94 11.63
CA LYS A 34 -1.17 6.16 12.54
C LYS A 34 -0.08 7.06 11.94
N ALA A 35 -0.16 7.35 10.64
CA ALA A 35 0.83 8.13 9.92
C ALA A 35 0.61 9.64 10.20
N GLU A 36 1.57 10.27 10.86
CA GLU A 36 1.51 11.70 11.21
C GLU A 36 2.30 12.59 10.23
N THR A 37 3.12 12.00 9.37
CA THR A 37 4.00 12.71 8.43
C THR A 37 3.78 12.26 7.00
N VAL A 38 4.13 13.13 6.04
CA VAL A 38 4.08 12.82 4.61
C VAL A 38 4.97 11.61 4.30
N ASP A 39 6.19 11.58 4.85
CA ASP A 39 7.13 10.46 4.67
C ASP A 39 6.53 9.13 5.17
N ALA A 40 5.79 9.15 6.28
CA ALA A 40 5.11 7.97 6.81
C ALA A 40 3.97 7.50 5.89
N ILE A 41 3.26 8.42 5.22
CA ILE A 41 2.26 8.08 4.22
C ILE A 41 2.91 7.51 2.95
N GLU A 42 4.00 8.13 2.47
CA GLU A 42 4.73 7.66 1.29
C GLU A 42 5.36 6.28 1.49
N ALA A 43 5.77 5.95 2.72
CA ALA A 43 6.26 4.61 3.07
C ALA A 43 5.19 3.50 2.89
N LEU A 44 3.90 3.85 2.84
CA LEU A 44 2.80 2.91 2.61
C LEU A 44 2.53 2.65 1.12
N LEU A 45 3.25 3.31 0.21
CA LEU A 45 3.12 3.11 -1.23
C LEU A 45 3.64 1.73 -1.65
N PRO A 46 3.06 1.11 -2.69
CA PRO A 46 3.36 -0.27 -3.06
C PRO A 46 4.81 -0.46 -3.55
N GLY A 47 5.48 0.60 -3.99
CA GLY A 47 6.91 0.56 -4.35
C GLY A 47 7.88 0.82 -3.20
N LYS A 48 7.38 1.08 -1.99
CA LYS A 48 8.17 1.31 -0.77
C LYS A 48 8.01 0.18 0.26
N LEU A 49 7.02 -0.69 0.08
CA LEU A 49 6.74 -1.81 0.96
C LEU A 49 7.44 -3.08 0.49
N ASP A 50 8.07 -3.76 1.44
CA ASP A 50 8.54 -5.13 1.26
C ASP A 50 7.41 -6.13 1.57
N VAL A 51 7.45 -7.27 0.88
CA VAL A 51 6.60 -8.44 1.13
C VAL A 51 6.65 -8.86 2.61
N ASP A 52 7.80 -8.72 3.28
CA ASP A 52 7.96 -9.10 4.67
C ASP A 52 7.28 -8.13 5.65
N GLN A 53 7.12 -6.85 5.27
CA GLN A 53 6.41 -5.86 6.07
C GLN A 53 4.90 -6.10 6.06
N ILE A 54 4.35 -6.54 4.92
CA ILE A 54 2.91 -6.80 4.75
C ILE A 54 2.47 -8.19 5.22
N LYS A 55 3.41 -9.08 5.57
CA LYS A 55 3.15 -10.41 6.13
C LYS A 55 2.85 -10.38 7.63
N ILE A 56 3.19 -9.29 8.34
CA ILE A 56 3.01 -9.23 9.79
C ILE A 56 1.56 -8.87 10.10
N GLY A 57 0.78 -9.92 10.38
CA GLY A 57 -0.60 -9.88 10.85
C GLY A 57 -1.08 -11.28 11.22
#